data_AF-A0A9D6ZJR0-F1
#
_entry.id   AF-A0A9D6ZJR0-F1
#
_cell.length_a   1.000
_cell.length_b   1.000
_cell.length_c   1.000
_cell.angle_alpha   90.00
_cell.angle_beta   90.00
_cell.angle_gamma   90.00
#
_symmetry.space_group_name_H-M   'P 1'
#
loop_
_entity.id
_entity.type
_entity.pdbx_description
1 polymer ?
#
loop_
_entity_poly.entity_id
_entity_poly.type
_entity_poly.pdbx_seq_one_letter_code
_entity_poly.pdbx_strand_id
1 'polypeptide(L)'
;MHPSRPNAEPASTVDRRPPTAARPALSLPAPSGVEGSKGRFVLALPLLLAACSPAADDTGVRDVPREVRDDGGGDALCGPGGECADVFLTCCPIVGCVDLHDDLFNCGECDNECALDEECQSGVCFTPECFPECDSRQTCCGGDCIDPMSNNDNCGRCGNTCEAPLRCLGGACMCDTGLGADMCNPGEDCCSNGCADLMNDPENCGECGASCGGLPCNAGQCSCGPTVCPVGQACCDAEDGTCADLSTDMDHCGHCDTSCDGDRSTGCVDGQCLCGAEPQCASGTVTYPLCQMSPMMPPHRCCSGECERIDDWSCGRCGQVCSGGTECQASAGLFDCTFSCQLPE
;
A
#
# COMPACT_ATOMS: atom_id res chain seq x y z
N MET A 1 49.30 -63.30 11.61
CA MET A 1 49.37 -62.04 12.39
C MET A 1 48.32 -62.10 13.49
N HIS A 2 48.56 -61.43 14.63
CA HIS A 2 47.72 -61.55 15.82
C HIS A 2 46.29 -60.98 15.64
N PRO A 3 45.33 -61.32 16.53
CA PRO A 3 43.89 -61.14 16.32
C PRO A 3 43.33 -59.96 17.15
N SER A 4 42.01 -60.03 17.40
CA SER A 4 41.25 -59.50 18.57
C SER A 4 40.15 -58.50 18.22
N ARG A 5 38.90 -58.88 18.54
CA ARG A 5 37.83 -57.95 18.97
C ARG A 5 38.24 -57.35 20.33
N PRO A 6 37.84 -56.11 20.67
CA PRO A 6 36.61 -55.88 21.45
C PRO A 6 35.86 -54.60 20.98
N ASN A 7 34.78 -54.08 21.57
CA ASN A 7 33.94 -54.48 22.73
C ASN A 7 32.44 -54.19 22.42
N ALA A 8 31.61 -53.97 23.45
CA ALA A 8 30.35 -53.22 23.42
C ALA A 8 30.28 -52.21 24.58
N GLU A 9 29.19 -51.42 24.63
CA GLU A 9 28.75 -50.52 25.73
C GLU A 9 29.49 -49.15 25.88
N PRO A 10 29.00 -48.20 26.70
CA PRO A 10 28.08 -47.18 26.20
C PRO A 10 28.53 -45.73 26.49
N ALA A 11 27.98 -44.75 25.76
CA ALA A 11 28.31 -43.33 25.95
C ALA A 11 27.10 -42.52 26.45
N SER A 12 27.12 -42.16 27.73
CA SER A 12 26.25 -41.12 28.30
C SER A 12 26.98 -39.77 28.31
N THR A 13 26.39 -38.77 27.65
CA THR A 13 26.77 -37.35 27.77
C THR A 13 25.48 -36.53 27.65
N VAL A 14 24.84 -36.19 28.77
CA VAL A 14 25.07 -34.94 29.53
C VAL A 14 24.59 -33.72 28.73
N ASP A 15 23.33 -33.37 29.03
CA ASP A 15 22.71 -32.09 28.73
C ASP A 15 23.57 -30.91 29.23
N ARG A 16 23.77 -29.92 28.36
CA ARG A 16 24.39 -28.63 28.71
C ARG A 16 23.70 -27.49 27.97
N ARG A 17 22.58 -27.01 28.53
CA ARG A 17 22.10 -25.64 28.30
C ARG A 17 23.27 -24.63 28.48
N PRO A 18 23.47 -23.68 27.55
CA PRO A 18 24.32 -22.52 27.81
C PRO A 18 23.63 -21.58 28.81
N PRO A 19 24.37 -20.89 29.69
CA PRO A 19 23.79 -19.94 30.62
C PRO A 19 23.36 -18.65 29.93
N THR A 20 22.18 -18.15 30.31
CA THR A 20 21.63 -16.85 29.91
C THR A 20 22.55 -15.70 30.33
N ALA A 21 23.04 -14.92 29.37
CA ALA A 21 23.76 -13.68 29.65
C ALA A 21 22.77 -12.59 30.09
N ALA A 22 22.91 -12.10 31.32
CA ALA A 22 22.13 -10.97 31.82
C ALA A 22 22.50 -9.69 31.07
N ARG A 23 21.51 -9.01 30.46
CA ARG A 23 21.68 -7.68 29.88
C ARG A 23 21.75 -6.63 31.00
N PRO A 24 22.70 -5.68 30.99
CA PRO A 24 22.71 -4.59 31.95
C PRO A 24 21.58 -3.60 31.65
N ALA A 25 20.91 -3.11 32.69
CA ALA A 25 19.90 -2.06 32.56
C ALA A 25 20.56 -0.72 32.19
N LEU A 26 20.18 -0.18 31.02
CA LEU A 26 20.55 1.17 30.60
C LEU A 26 19.64 2.18 31.31
N SER A 27 20.21 2.91 32.27
CA SER A 27 19.53 4.00 32.96
C SER A 27 19.45 5.23 32.04
N LEU A 28 18.23 5.64 31.67
CA LEU A 28 18.01 6.90 30.96
C LEU A 28 18.15 8.10 31.92
N PRO A 29 18.87 9.18 31.54
CA PRO A 29 18.87 10.42 32.30
C PRO A 29 17.59 11.24 32.05
N ALA A 30 17.07 11.89 33.09
CA ALA A 30 15.94 12.79 33.00
C ALA A 30 16.28 14.09 32.22
N PRO A 31 15.31 14.75 31.55
CA PRO A 31 15.56 16.00 30.84
C PRO A 31 15.72 17.17 31.83
N SER A 32 16.93 17.74 31.87
CA SER A 32 17.18 19.03 32.53
C SER A 32 16.57 20.18 31.73
N GLY A 33 15.80 21.04 32.41
CA GLY A 33 15.16 22.20 31.77
C GLY A 33 16.15 23.24 31.25
N VAL A 34 15.76 23.94 30.19
CA VAL A 34 16.56 25.01 29.57
C VAL A 34 15.96 26.38 29.93
N GLU A 35 16.66 27.15 30.75
CA GLU A 35 16.32 28.55 31.01
C GLU A 35 16.86 29.47 29.91
N GLY A 36 15.96 30.29 29.33
CA GLY A 36 16.23 31.70 29.10
C GLY A 36 17.00 32.12 27.85
N SER A 37 16.27 32.68 26.88
CA SER A 37 16.79 33.74 26.00
C SER A 37 15.89 34.98 26.10
N LYS A 38 16.51 36.16 26.22
CA LYS A 38 15.82 37.45 26.47
C LYS A 38 15.59 38.18 25.15
N GLY A 39 14.34 38.30 24.72
CA GLY A 39 13.89 39.20 23.65
C GLY A 39 12.89 40.22 24.21
N ARG A 40 13.08 41.51 23.92
CA ARG A 40 12.29 42.63 24.49
C ARG A 40 11.72 43.50 23.36
N PHE A 41 10.65 44.25 23.65
CA PHE A 41 9.78 44.99 22.71
C PHE A 41 8.80 44.06 21.95
N VAL A 42 7.52 44.40 21.72
CA VAL A 42 6.91 45.72 21.45
C VAL A 42 5.50 45.88 22.09
N LEU A 43 5.17 47.12 22.52
CA LEU A 43 3.84 47.72 22.81
C LEU A 43 2.88 47.11 23.87
N ALA A 44 2.16 48.02 24.53
CA ALA A 44 1.12 47.76 25.53
C ALA A 44 -0.13 48.61 25.26
N LEU A 45 -1.33 48.01 25.33
CA LEU A 45 -2.62 48.60 25.77
C LEU A 45 -3.77 47.57 25.56
N PRO A 46 -4.91 47.67 26.27
CA PRO A 46 -5.07 47.52 27.71
C PRO A 46 -6.05 46.37 28.10
N LEU A 47 -6.21 46.15 29.42
CA LEU A 47 -7.22 45.26 29.99
C LEU A 47 -8.65 45.59 29.55
N LEU A 48 -9.45 44.54 29.32
CA LEU A 48 -10.90 44.58 29.47
C LEU A 48 -11.32 43.45 30.43
N LEU A 49 -11.75 43.84 31.62
CA LEU A 49 -12.36 42.95 32.61
C LEU A 49 -13.77 42.59 32.15
N ALA A 50 -14.03 41.30 31.93
CA ALA A 50 -15.37 40.73 31.91
C ALA A 50 -15.52 39.78 33.12
N ALA A 51 -16.63 39.90 33.84
CA ALA A 51 -16.79 39.28 35.15
C ALA A 51 -17.13 37.78 35.09
N CYS A 52 -16.73 37.06 36.13
CA CYS A 52 -17.14 35.68 36.40
C CYS A 52 -18.46 35.65 37.18
N SER A 53 -19.42 34.80 36.77
CA SER A 53 -20.43 34.08 37.59
C SER A 53 -21.73 33.81 36.79
N PRO A 54 -22.51 32.76 37.13
CA PRO A 54 -22.11 31.44 37.60
C PRO A 54 -22.77 30.31 36.77
N ALA A 55 -22.55 29.06 37.16
CA ALA A 55 -23.13 27.89 36.50
C ALA A 55 -24.68 27.88 36.48
N ALA A 56 -25.23 27.31 35.40
CA ALA A 56 -26.57 26.77 35.36
C ALA A 56 -26.45 25.29 34.94
N ASP A 57 -27.09 24.40 35.70
CA ASP A 57 -27.42 23.04 35.25
C ASP A 57 -28.19 23.11 33.92
N ASP A 58 -27.81 22.26 32.96
CA ASP A 58 -28.80 21.71 32.03
C ASP A 58 -28.44 20.27 31.65
N THR A 59 -29.36 19.37 31.98
CA THR A 59 -29.29 17.94 31.65
C THR A 59 -29.63 17.72 30.19
N GLY A 60 -28.71 18.11 29.30
CA GLY A 60 -28.83 17.94 27.86
C GLY A 60 -28.30 16.58 27.38
N VAL A 61 -29.11 15.52 27.51
CA VAL A 61 -28.87 14.27 26.79
C VAL A 61 -28.84 14.58 25.29
N ARG A 62 -27.68 14.36 24.65
CA ARG A 62 -27.58 14.38 23.19
C ARG A 62 -27.60 12.95 22.71
N ASP A 63 -28.77 12.52 22.23
CA ASP A 63 -28.91 11.28 21.48
C ASP A 63 -27.95 11.30 20.29
N VAL A 64 -26.99 10.37 20.28
CA VAL A 64 -26.22 9.98 19.10
C VAL A 64 -26.92 8.76 18.50
N PRO A 65 -27.17 8.70 17.17
CA PRO A 65 -27.88 7.58 16.57
C PRO A 65 -27.17 6.24 16.82
N ARG A 66 -27.92 5.24 17.29
CA ARG A 66 -27.47 3.85 17.36
C ARG A 66 -27.39 3.23 15.97
N GLU A 67 -26.19 3.19 15.40
CA GLU A 67 -25.80 2.26 14.32
C GLU A 67 -24.38 1.76 14.63
N VAL A 68 -24.22 1.06 15.75
CA VAL A 68 -23.11 0.12 15.96
C VAL A 68 -23.72 -1.22 16.33
N ARG A 69 -23.68 -2.15 15.39
CA ARG A 69 -23.70 -3.57 15.68
C ARG A 69 -22.24 -3.99 15.77
N ASP A 70 -21.75 -4.14 16.99
CA ASP A 70 -20.49 -4.82 17.25
C ASP A 70 -20.73 -6.32 17.06
N ASP A 71 -20.48 -6.80 15.84
CA ASP A 71 -20.37 -8.22 15.54
C ASP A 71 -18.89 -8.63 15.73
N GLY A 72 -18.53 -9.10 16.94
CA GLY A 72 -17.19 -9.66 17.23
C GLY A 72 -16.44 -8.96 18.37
N GLY A 73 -16.19 -9.69 19.46
CA GLY A 73 -15.57 -9.18 20.68
C GLY A 73 -14.11 -8.71 20.54
N GLY A 74 -13.68 -7.86 21.48
CA GLY A 74 -12.24 -7.62 21.68
C GLY A 74 -11.76 -6.25 22.18
N ASP A 75 -12.61 -5.25 22.49
CA ASP A 75 -12.11 -3.93 22.94
C ASP A 75 -12.92 -3.24 24.07
N ALA A 76 -13.87 -3.94 24.67
CA ALA A 76 -14.64 -3.41 25.80
C ALA A 76 -13.86 -3.50 27.13
N LEU A 77 -13.12 -2.43 27.47
CA LEU A 77 -12.53 -2.23 28.80
C LEU A 77 -13.61 -2.39 29.89
N CYS A 78 -13.30 -3.13 30.96
CA CYS A 78 -14.28 -3.41 32.01
C CYS A 78 -14.83 -2.13 32.67
N GLY A 79 -16.12 -2.15 33.01
CA GLY A 79 -16.80 -1.04 33.64
C GLY A 79 -16.27 -0.70 35.04
N PRO A 80 -16.63 0.47 35.61
CA PRO A 80 -16.21 0.91 36.93
C PRO A 80 -16.82 0.04 38.05
N GLY A 81 -16.19 -1.11 38.29
CA GLY A 81 -16.69 -2.20 39.12
C GLY A 81 -16.04 -3.56 38.79
N GLY A 82 -15.40 -3.69 37.62
CA GLY A 82 -14.91 -4.99 37.12
C GLY A 82 -16.03 -5.82 36.49
N GLU A 83 -17.06 -5.15 35.97
CA GLU A 83 -18.25 -5.77 35.38
C GLU A 83 -18.39 -5.42 33.91
N CYS A 84 -19.02 -6.32 33.14
CA CYS A 84 -19.23 -6.18 31.71
C CYS A 84 -20.62 -5.61 31.40
N ALA A 85 -20.74 -4.91 30.27
CA ALA A 85 -22.03 -4.35 29.83
C ALA A 85 -23.02 -5.46 29.42
N ASP A 86 -22.49 -6.55 28.86
CA ASP A 86 -23.21 -7.82 28.75
C ASP A 86 -22.95 -8.67 30.00
N VAL A 87 -24.01 -9.24 30.56
CA VAL A 87 -23.99 -10.05 31.79
C VAL A 87 -23.55 -11.49 31.56
N PHE A 88 -23.40 -11.93 30.31
CA PHE A 88 -22.86 -13.24 29.95
C PHE A 88 -21.33 -13.23 29.81
N LEU A 89 -20.71 -12.06 29.63
CA LEU A 89 -19.26 -11.91 29.52
C LEU A 89 -18.59 -11.78 30.90
N THR A 90 -17.38 -12.31 31.03
CA THR A 90 -16.53 -12.12 32.21
C THR A 90 -15.48 -11.06 31.96
N CYS A 91 -15.28 -10.16 32.93
CA CYS A 91 -14.19 -9.20 32.91
C CYS A 91 -12.87 -9.90 33.26
N CYS A 92 -12.00 -10.05 32.27
CA CYS A 92 -10.64 -10.56 32.43
C CYS A 92 -9.62 -9.41 32.56
N PRO A 93 -8.61 -9.50 33.45
CA PRO A 93 -7.79 -8.34 33.84
C PRO A 93 -6.94 -7.67 32.74
N ILE A 94 -6.72 -8.36 31.62
CA ILE A 94 -5.85 -7.90 30.51
C ILE A 94 -6.66 -7.66 29.23
N VAL A 95 -7.53 -8.62 28.86
CA VAL A 95 -8.28 -8.62 27.59
C VAL A 95 -9.67 -7.98 27.68
N GLY A 96 -10.12 -7.56 28.87
CA GLY A 96 -11.45 -6.96 29.04
C GLY A 96 -12.56 -8.00 29.08
N CYS A 97 -13.71 -7.68 28.48
CA CYS A 97 -14.91 -8.52 28.53
C CYS A 97 -14.92 -9.62 27.46
N VAL A 98 -14.85 -10.88 27.88
CA VAL A 98 -14.78 -12.07 27.02
C VAL A 98 -15.81 -13.14 27.42
N ASP A 99 -16.24 -13.97 26.46
CA ASP A 99 -17.16 -15.09 26.73
C ASP A 99 -16.36 -16.35 27.07
N LEU A 100 -16.32 -16.71 28.35
CA LEU A 100 -15.56 -17.89 28.79
C LEU A 100 -16.14 -19.21 28.27
N HIS A 101 -17.31 -19.22 27.62
CA HIS A 101 -17.87 -20.46 27.08
C HIS A 101 -17.30 -20.87 25.72
N ASP A 102 -16.92 -19.91 24.89
CA ASP A 102 -16.50 -20.13 23.50
C ASP A 102 -15.18 -19.38 23.12
N ASP A 103 -14.64 -18.51 23.98
CA ASP A 103 -13.35 -17.83 23.75
C ASP A 103 -12.15 -18.79 23.92
N LEU A 104 -11.40 -19.00 22.84
CA LEU A 104 -10.26 -19.93 22.76
C LEU A 104 -9.08 -19.56 23.68
N PHE A 105 -8.95 -18.30 24.10
CA PHE A 105 -7.85 -17.80 24.92
C PHE A 105 -8.23 -17.65 26.41
N ASN A 106 -9.52 -17.77 26.73
CA ASN A 106 -10.10 -17.55 28.05
C ASN A 106 -11.14 -18.64 28.38
N CYS A 107 -10.87 -19.88 27.98
CA CYS A 107 -11.87 -20.94 28.02
C CYS A 107 -12.14 -21.41 29.46
N GLY A 108 -13.34 -21.18 29.97
CA GLY A 108 -13.76 -21.52 31.34
C GLY A 108 -13.19 -20.62 32.44
N GLU A 109 -11.99 -20.06 32.26
CA GLU A 109 -11.41 -19.00 33.07
C GLU A 109 -10.48 -18.09 32.24
N CYS A 110 -10.25 -16.87 32.71
CA CYS A 110 -9.36 -15.90 32.07
C CYS A 110 -7.93 -16.45 31.93
N ASP A 111 -7.26 -16.18 30.80
CA ASP A 111 -5.87 -16.62 30.52
C ASP A 111 -5.71 -18.16 30.41
N ASN A 112 -6.81 -18.90 30.20
CA ASN A 112 -6.80 -20.34 29.89
C ASN A 112 -6.95 -20.56 28.36
N GLU A 113 -5.82 -20.54 27.66
CA GLU A 113 -5.73 -20.83 26.23
C GLU A 113 -5.82 -22.34 25.94
N CYS A 114 -6.74 -22.73 25.03
CA CYS A 114 -6.85 -24.10 24.53
C CYS A 114 -5.68 -24.46 23.61
N ALA A 115 -5.34 -25.76 23.51
CA ALA A 115 -4.26 -26.20 22.62
C ALA A 115 -4.60 -25.98 21.12
N LEU A 116 -3.59 -26.03 20.25
CA LEU A 116 -3.72 -25.73 18.81
C LEU A 116 -4.77 -26.56 18.05
N ASP A 117 -5.05 -27.79 18.52
CA ASP A 117 -6.04 -28.70 17.96
C ASP A 117 -7.28 -28.87 18.89
N GLU A 118 -7.51 -27.92 19.79
CA GLU A 118 -8.67 -27.89 20.70
C GLU A 118 -9.58 -26.70 20.40
N GLU A 119 -10.88 -26.91 20.59
CA GLU A 119 -11.91 -25.88 20.56
C GLU A 119 -12.40 -25.59 21.99
N CYS A 120 -12.78 -24.35 22.27
CA CYS A 120 -13.51 -24.02 23.49
C CYS A 120 -15.00 -24.27 23.25
N GLN A 121 -15.63 -25.12 24.07
CA GLN A 121 -17.07 -25.31 24.03
C GLN A 121 -17.62 -25.43 25.44
N SER A 122 -18.59 -24.57 25.78
CA SER A 122 -19.19 -24.50 27.12
C SER A 122 -18.16 -24.27 28.25
N GLY A 123 -17.02 -23.66 27.94
CA GLY A 123 -15.94 -23.36 28.89
C GLY A 123 -15.04 -24.56 29.22
N VAL A 124 -14.93 -25.50 28.27
CA VAL A 124 -14.01 -26.63 28.34
C VAL A 124 -13.28 -26.74 27.00
N CYS A 125 -11.94 -26.75 27.04
CA CYS A 125 -11.12 -27.11 25.89
C CYS A 125 -11.30 -28.60 25.58
N PHE A 126 -11.61 -28.93 24.32
CA PHE A 126 -11.73 -30.32 23.86
C PHE A 126 -11.20 -30.45 22.44
N THR A 127 -10.63 -31.61 22.11
CA THR A 127 -10.26 -31.94 20.73
C THR A 127 -11.49 -32.42 19.96
N PRO A 128 -11.95 -31.74 18.89
CA PRO A 128 -13.04 -32.23 18.05
C PRO A 128 -12.65 -33.50 17.28
N GLU A 129 -13.59 -34.43 17.11
CA GLU A 129 -13.39 -35.66 16.35
C GLU A 129 -13.97 -35.52 14.92
N CYS A 130 -13.13 -35.69 13.91
CA CYS A 130 -13.52 -35.76 12.50
C CYS A 130 -13.69 -37.21 12.04
N PHE A 131 -14.68 -37.46 11.16
CA PHE A 131 -14.83 -38.76 10.50
C PHE A 131 -15.08 -38.61 8.98
N PRO A 132 -14.18 -39.08 8.10
CA PRO A 132 -12.92 -39.78 8.41
C PRO A 132 -11.92 -38.91 9.18
N GLU A 133 -10.96 -39.57 9.83
CA GLU A 133 -9.81 -38.90 10.47
C GLU A 133 -9.04 -38.08 9.42
N CYS A 134 -8.56 -36.90 9.81
CA CYS A 134 -7.92 -35.96 8.90
C CYS A 134 -6.53 -36.42 8.44
N ASP A 135 -6.12 -36.00 7.24
CA ASP A 135 -4.75 -36.22 6.77
C ASP A 135 -3.74 -35.48 7.65
N SER A 136 -2.49 -35.94 7.71
CA SER A 136 -1.43 -35.43 8.61
C SER A 136 -0.94 -33.99 8.36
N ARG A 137 -1.70 -33.18 7.61
CA ARG A 137 -1.48 -31.75 7.36
C ARG A 137 -2.77 -30.93 7.61
N GLN A 138 -3.80 -31.56 8.17
CA GLN A 138 -5.09 -30.96 8.43
C GLN A 138 -5.45 -31.13 9.90
N THR A 139 -6.05 -30.11 10.48
CA THR A 139 -6.67 -30.13 11.81
C THR A 139 -8.18 -30.28 11.63
N CYS A 140 -8.83 -30.98 12.56
CA CYS A 140 -10.29 -31.05 12.61
C CYS A 140 -10.83 -29.75 13.20
N CYS A 141 -11.61 -28.99 12.44
CA CYS A 141 -12.25 -27.75 12.90
C CYS A 141 -13.76 -27.83 12.58
N GLY A 142 -14.62 -27.76 13.59
CA GLY A 142 -16.07 -27.86 13.45
C GLY A 142 -16.59 -29.18 12.85
N GLY A 143 -15.76 -30.22 12.79
CA GLY A 143 -16.05 -31.50 12.13
C GLY A 143 -15.58 -31.61 10.68
N ASP A 144 -14.96 -30.57 10.11
CA ASP A 144 -14.32 -30.58 8.79
C ASP A 144 -12.79 -30.61 8.92
N CYS A 145 -12.11 -31.28 7.98
CA CYS A 145 -10.65 -31.33 7.93
C CYS A 145 -10.09 -30.13 7.15
N ILE A 146 -9.46 -29.19 7.86
CA ILE A 146 -8.96 -27.93 7.32
C ILE A 146 -7.42 -27.92 7.34
N ASP A 147 -6.76 -27.36 6.32
CA ASP A 147 -5.30 -27.16 6.32
C ASP A 147 -4.97 -25.81 7.00
N PRO A 148 -4.53 -25.79 8.28
CA PRO A 148 -4.34 -24.55 9.03
C PRO A 148 -3.13 -23.74 8.55
N MET A 149 -2.31 -24.27 7.63
CA MET A 149 -1.15 -23.56 7.10
C MET A 149 -1.51 -22.58 5.98
N SER A 150 -2.76 -22.66 5.48
CA SER A 150 -3.24 -21.89 4.32
C SER A 150 -4.72 -21.50 4.37
N ASN A 151 -5.54 -22.07 5.26
CA ASN A 151 -6.93 -21.67 5.43
C ASN A 151 -7.03 -20.32 6.17
N ASN A 152 -7.72 -19.35 5.56
CA ASN A 152 -7.77 -17.99 6.09
C ASN A 152 -8.63 -17.85 7.36
N ASP A 153 -9.57 -18.75 7.58
CA ASP A 153 -10.55 -18.69 8.68
C ASP A 153 -10.10 -19.55 9.89
N ASN A 154 -9.04 -20.35 9.71
CA ASN A 154 -8.51 -21.32 10.68
C ASN A 154 -6.97 -21.34 10.64
N CYS A 155 -6.34 -20.17 10.63
CA CYS A 155 -4.90 -20.07 10.41
C CYS A 155 -4.09 -20.46 11.66
N GLY A 156 -3.28 -21.51 11.56
CA GLY A 156 -2.47 -22.04 12.66
C GLY A 156 -3.25 -22.83 13.72
N ARG A 157 -4.55 -22.53 13.91
CA ARG A 157 -5.51 -23.27 14.75
C ARG A 157 -6.95 -22.99 14.29
N CYS A 158 -7.90 -23.81 14.75
CA CYS A 158 -9.33 -23.61 14.44
C CYS A 158 -9.85 -22.25 14.91
N GLY A 159 -10.75 -21.64 14.13
CA GLY A 159 -11.39 -20.35 14.43
C GLY A 159 -10.47 -19.11 14.36
N ASN A 160 -9.16 -19.27 14.15
CA ASN A 160 -8.23 -18.14 14.04
C ASN A 160 -8.30 -17.51 12.63
N THR A 161 -9.25 -16.62 12.43
CA THR A 161 -9.44 -15.91 11.16
C THR A 161 -8.42 -14.79 10.96
N CYS A 162 -7.80 -14.74 9.79
CA CYS A 162 -6.95 -13.64 9.37
C CYS A 162 -7.80 -12.52 8.77
N GLU A 163 -7.98 -11.44 9.51
CA GLU A 163 -8.71 -10.26 9.03
C GLU A 163 -8.02 -9.64 7.81
N ALA A 164 -8.83 -9.20 6.83
CA ALA A 164 -8.31 -8.52 5.65
C ALA A 164 -7.57 -7.23 6.06
N PRO A 165 -6.38 -6.93 5.48
CA PRO A 165 -5.81 -7.55 4.28
C PRO A 165 -4.82 -8.71 4.55
N LEU A 166 -4.70 -9.21 5.78
CA LEU A 166 -3.82 -10.34 6.10
C LEU A 166 -4.31 -11.64 5.43
N ARG A 167 -3.36 -12.55 5.19
CA ARG A 167 -3.62 -13.91 4.69
C ARG A 167 -2.97 -14.95 5.58
N CYS A 168 -3.54 -16.15 5.59
CA CYS A 168 -2.87 -17.28 6.21
C CYS A 168 -1.67 -17.75 5.39
N LEU A 169 -0.46 -17.51 5.89
CA LEU A 169 0.79 -17.91 5.26
C LEU A 169 1.63 -18.70 6.27
N GLY A 170 1.69 -20.03 6.08
CA GLY A 170 2.50 -20.90 6.92
C GLY A 170 1.97 -21.03 8.36
N GLY A 171 0.66 -20.87 8.56
CA GLY A 171 0.01 -20.97 9.88
C GLY A 171 0.04 -19.68 10.70
N ALA A 172 0.44 -18.55 10.09
CA ALA A 172 0.34 -17.23 10.69
C ALA A 172 -0.44 -16.27 9.78
N CYS A 173 -1.18 -15.34 10.37
CA CYS A 173 -1.81 -14.23 9.66
C CYS A 173 -0.75 -13.17 9.33
N MET A 174 -0.42 -13.04 8.05
CA MET A 174 0.69 -12.22 7.57
C MET A 174 0.28 -11.41 6.35
N CYS A 175 1.03 -10.36 6.04
CA CYS A 175 0.83 -9.65 4.79
C CYS A 175 1.31 -10.50 3.61
N ASP A 176 0.51 -10.59 2.55
CA ASP A 176 0.91 -11.28 1.33
C ASP A 176 1.67 -10.32 0.40
N THR A 177 2.99 -10.33 0.53
CA THR A 177 3.92 -9.55 -0.32
C THR A 177 4.19 -10.22 -1.68
N GLY A 178 3.65 -11.42 -1.92
CA GLY A 178 3.99 -12.24 -3.09
C GLY A 178 5.43 -12.80 -3.11
N LEU A 179 6.28 -12.44 -2.15
CA LEU A 179 7.69 -12.87 -2.07
C LEU A 179 7.93 -13.95 -0.99
N GLY A 180 6.97 -14.19 -0.12
CA GLY A 180 7.08 -15.10 1.02
C GLY A 180 6.54 -14.46 2.29
N ALA A 181 6.57 -15.24 3.38
CA ALA A 181 6.01 -14.90 4.68
C ALA A 181 6.86 -13.85 5.44
N ASP A 182 6.94 -12.64 4.90
CA ASP A 182 7.57 -11.47 5.52
C ASP A 182 6.49 -10.45 5.90
N MET A 183 6.61 -9.86 7.09
CA MET A 183 5.80 -8.69 7.47
C MET A 183 6.36 -7.44 6.79
N CYS A 184 5.51 -6.42 6.62
CA CYS A 184 5.90 -5.14 6.03
C CYS A 184 7.06 -4.48 6.77
N ASN A 185 7.88 -3.72 6.04
CA ASN A 185 9.01 -3.02 6.65
C ASN A 185 8.50 -1.90 7.59
N PRO A 186 9.31 -1.44 8.56
CA PRO A 186 8.93 -0.32 9.40
C PRO A 186 8.65 0.94 8.56
N GLY A 187 7.39 1.40 8.57
CA GLY A 187 6.90 2.52 7.74
C GLY A 187 6.02 2.10 6.56
N GLU A 188 5.82 0.80 6.34
CA GLU A 188 4.86 0.24 5.37
C GLU A 188 3.69 -0.41 6.12
N ASP A 189 2.48 -0.20 5.61
CA ASP A 189 1.26 -0.87 6.04
C ASP A 189 0.92 -2.03 5.10
N CYS A 190 0.18 -3.02 5.62
CA CYS A 190 -0.29 -4.12 4.79
C CYS A 190 -1.55 -3.70 4.01
N CYS A 191 -1.52 -3.84 2.69
CA CYS A 191 -2.63 -3.60 1.78
C CYS A 191 -2.95 -4.85 0.95
N SER A 192 -4.09 -4.85 0.25
CA SER A 192 -4.53 -6.02 -0.54
C SER A 192 -3.62 -6.38 -1.72
N ASN A 193 -2.72 -5.47 -2.10
CA ASN A 193 -1.69 -5.63 -3.13
C ASN A 193 -0.27 -5.87 -2.56
N GLY A 194 -0.14 -6.08 -1.24
CA GLY A 194 1.14 -6.23 -0.54
C GLY A 194 1.42 -5.05 0.39
N CYS A 195 2.69 -4.85 0.74
CA CYS A 195 3.09 -3.76 1.63
C CYS A 195 3.20 -2.43 0.86
N ALA A 196 2.71 -1.35 1.47
CA ALA A 196 2.70 -0.02 0.88
C ALA A 196 3.06 1.06 1.92
N ASP A 197 3.86 2.04 1.51
CA ASP A 197 4.11 3.24 2.31
C ASP A 197 2.95 4.22 2.11
N LEU A 198 1.99 4.24 3.04
CA LEU A 198 0.80 5.11 2.93
C LEU A 198 1.14 6.61 2.90
N MET A 199 2.37 7.00 3.23
CA MET A 199 2.79 8.40 3.18
C MET A 199 3.29 8.84 1.80
N ASN A 200 3.70 7.90 0.94
CA ASN A 200 4.38 8.18 -0.33
C ASN A 200 3.92 7.32 -1.54
N ASP A 201 3.16 6.25 -1.35
CA ASP A 201 2.62 5.41 -2.43
C ASP A 201 1.39 6.07 -3.11
N PRO A 202 1.47 6.45 -4.40
CA PRO A 202 0.35 7.05 -5.12
C PRO A 202 -0.87 6.13 -5.31
N GLU A 203 -0.76 4.81 -5.13
CA GLU A 203 -1.88 3.87 -5.25
C GLU A 203 -2.52 3.49 -3.89
N ASN A 204 -1.90 3.90 -2.78
CA ASN A 204 -2.30 3.60 -1.41
C ASN A 204 -2.15 4.83 -0.48
N CYS A 205 -2.50 6.03 -0.96
CA CYS A 205 -2.14 7.26 -0.27
C CYS A 205 -3.06 7.59 0.91
N GLY A 206 -2.51 7.57 2.12
CA GLY A 206 -3.24 7.81 3.37
C GLY A 206 -4.05 6.60 3.87
N GLU A 207 -4.56 5.77 2.95
CA GLU A 207 -5.18 4.47 3.24
C GLU A 207 -4.98 3.48 2.07
N CYS A 208 -5.03 2.18 2.35
CA CYS A 208 -4.88 1.14 1.33
C CYS A 208 -5.92 1.25 0.21
N GLY A 209 -5.47 1.26 -1.04
CA GLY A 209 -6.31 1.41 -2.24
C GLY A 209 -6.76 2.84 -2.55
N ALA A 210 -6.37 3.85 -1.76
CA ALA A 210 -6.61 5.26 -2.08
C ALA A 210 -5.64 5.75 -3.17
N SER A 211 -5.98 5.44 -4.42
CA SER A 211 -5.23 5.91 -5.59
C SER A 211 -5.40 7.41 -5.81
N CYS A 212 -4.26 8.09 -5.98
CA CYS A 212 -4.15 9.51 -6.30
C CYS A 212 -4.42 9.84 -7.77
N GLY A 213 -4.72 8.85 -8.63
CA GLY A 213 -5.17 9.08 -10.01
C GLY A 213 -4.19 9.86 -10.89
N GLY A 214 -2.88 9.74 -10.63
CA GLY A 214 -1.81 10.46 -11.33
C GLY A 214 -1.27 11.69 -10.59
N LEU A 215 -1.80 12.03 -9.40
CA LEU A 215 -1.12 12.94 -8.46
C LEU A 215 -0.09 12.17 -7.62
N PRO A 216 0.99 12.81 -7.13
CA PRO A 216 1.87 12.19 -6.15
C PRO A 216 1.20 12.11 -4.77
N CYS A 217 1.57 11.08 -4.00
CA CYS A 217 1.23 11.01 -2.59
C CYS A 217 2.28 11.80 -1.79
N ASN A 218 1.82 12.79 -1.01
CA ASN A 218 2.66 13.64 -0.19
C ASN A 218 2.17 13.59 1.26
N ALA A 219 2.89 12.87 2.12
CA ALA A 219 2.57 12.69 3.53
C ALA A 219 1.14 12.19 3.79
N GLY A 220 0.70 11.22 2.98
CA GLY A 220 -0.64 10.60 3.09
C GLY A 220 -1.77 11.42 2.49
N GLN A 221 -1.48 12.43 1.66
CA GLN A 221 -2.47 13.17 0.88
C GLN A 221 -2.04 13.27 -0.58
N CYS A 222 -2.99 13.03 -1.48
CA CYS A 222 -2.81 13.26 -2.91
C CYS A 222 -2.73 14.76 -3.20
N SER A 223 -1.53 15.29 -3.41
CA SER A 223 -1.30 16.71 -3.67
C SER A 223 -0.18 16.91 -4.69
N CYS A 224 -0.23 18.02 -5.41
CA CYS A 224 0.88 18.52 -6.20
C CYS A 224 1.58 19.59 -5.36
N GLY A 225 2.57 19.19 -4.58
CA GLY A 225 3.25 20.04 -3.60
C GLY A 225 2.25 20.76 -2.68
N PRO A 226 2.25 22.10 -2.61
CA PRO A 226 1.33 22.88 -1.79
C PRO A 226 -0.10 23.02 -2.36
N THR A 227 -0.41 22.40 -3.50
CA THR A 227 -1.70 22.56 -4.21
C THR A 227 -2.34 21.22 -4.57
N VAL A 228 -3.60 21.26 -5.03
CA VAL A 228 -4.28 20.13 -5.67
C VAL A 228 -4.64 20.55 -7.09
N CYS A 229 -4.28 19.74 -8.08
CA CYS A 229 -4.53 20.09 -9.47
C CYS A 229 -6.04 20.06 -9.80
N PRO A 230 -6.53 21.00 -10.62
CA PRO A 230 -7.85 20.92 -11.24
C PRO A 230 -8.06 19.59 -11.97
N VAL A 231 -9.31 19.11 -11.97
CA VAL A 231 -9.70 17.88 -12.67
C VAL A 231 -9.32 17.99 -14.15
N GLY A 232 -8.57 17.01 -14.65
CA GLY A 232 -8.07 16.96 -16.04
C GLY A 232 -6.64 17.50 -16.22
N GLN A 233 -6.00 18.03 -15.17
CA GLN A 233 -4.58 18.42 -15.20
C GLN A 233 -3.71 17.39 -14.48
N ALA A 234 -2.47 17.23 -14.97
CA ALA A 234 -1.45 16.42 -14.33
C ALA A 234 -0.59 17.28 -13.38
N CYS A 235 -0.05 16.65 -12.34
CA CYS A 235 1.00 17.26 -11.54
C CYS A 235 2.35 17.08 -12.23
N CYS A 236 2.95 18.19 -12.66
CA CYS A 236 4.20 18.20 -13.41
C CYS A 236 5.40 18.72 -12.64
N ASP A 237 5.17 19.42 -11.53
CA ASP A 237 6.19 19.62 -10.49
C ASP A 237 5.58 19.33 -9.12
N ALA A 238 6.05 18.26 -8.47
CA ALA A 238 5.55 17.81 -7.18
C ALA A 238 6.10 18.62 -5.99
N GLU A 239 7.17 19.41 -6.17
CA GLU A 239 7.72 20.28 -5.12
C GLU A 239 7.05 21.66 -5.16
N ASP A 240 7.02 22.30 -6.34
CA ASP A 240 6.45 23.64 -6.53
C ASP A 240 4.92 23.64 -6.73
N GLY A 241 4.34 22.48 -7.08
CA GLY A 241 2.89 22.33 -7.30
C GLY A 241 2.43 22.78 -8.69
N THR A 242 3.25 22.57 -9.71
CA THR A 242 2.93 22.95 -11.09
C THR A 242 1.93 21.97 -11.69
N CYS A 243 0.71 22.43 -11.93
CA CYS A 243 -0.35 21.67 -12.58
C CYS A 243 -0.50 22.10 -14.04
N ALA A 244 -0.48 21.14 -14.96
CA ALA A 244 -0.56 21.39 -16.40
C ALA A 244 -1.64 20.54 -17.08
N ASP A 245 -2.35 21.11 -18.05
CA ASP A 245 -3.22 20.34 -18.94
C ASP A 245 -2.36 19.74 -20.05
N LEU A 246 -1.99 18.46 -19.90
CA LEU A 246 -1.15 17.77 -20.89
C LEU A 246 -1.74 17.78 -22.31
N SER A 247 -3.03 18.07 -22.50
CA SER A 247 -3.63 18.14 -23.83
C SER A 247 -3.45 19.48 -24.56
N THR A 248 -3.16 20.57 -23.83
CA THR A 248 -3.11 21.94 -24.37
C THR A 248 -1.94 22.82 -23.87
N ASP A 249 -1.27 22.42 -22.80
CA ASP A 249 -0.13 23.16 -22.23
C ASP A 249 1.10 23.05 -23.14
N MET A 250 1.71 24.18 -23.48
CA MET A 250 2.87 24.21 -24.36
C MET A 250 4.17 23.80 -23.67
N ASP A 251 4.27 23.87 -22.35
CA ASP A 251 5.49 23.51 -21.63
C ASP A 251 5.46 22.07 -21.10
N HIS A 252 4.29 21.42 -21.15
CA HIS A 252 4.03 20.09 -20.58
C HIS A 252 3.17 19.22 -21.54
N CYS A 253 3.39 19.31 -22.85
CA CYS A 253 2.52 18.73 -23.86
C CYS A 253 2.64 17.20 -23.96
N GLY A 254 1.57 16.49 -23.63
CA GLY A 254 1.50 15.02 -23.62
C GLY A 254 2.22 14.36 -22.44
N HIS A 255 3.29 14.98 -21.93
CA HIS A 255 3.97 14.58 -20.70
C HIS A 255 4.64 15.79 -20.03
N CYS A 256 4.86 15.70 -18.72
CA CYS A 256 5.29 16.84 -17.91
C CYS A 256 6.62 17.46 -18.34
N ASP A 257 7.62 16.67 -18.73
CA ASP A 257 8.92 17.20 -19.19
C ASP A 257 8.94 17.62 -20.68
N THR A 258 7.77 17.79 -21.32
CA THR A 258 7.67 17.98 -22.79
C THR A 258 7.24 19.40 -23.18
N SER A 259 8.20 20.32 -23.24
CA SER A 259 7.95 21.67 -23.78
C SER A 259 8.02 21.69 -25.32
N CYS A 260 6.94 22.18 -25.92
CA CYS A 260 6.83 22.53 -27.32
C CYS A 260 7.65 23.79 -27.62
N ASP A 261 8.60 23.67 -28.53
CA ASP A 261 9.41 24.79 -29.00
C ASP A 261 8.55 25.91 -29.59
N GLY A 262 8.44 27.04 -28.88
CA GLY A 262 7.57 28.17 -29.24
C GLY A 262 7.97 28.91 -30.53
N ASP A 263 9.19 28.71 -31.06
CA ASP A 263 9.59 29.21 -32.37
C ASP A 263 9.18 28.25 -33.51
N ARG A 264 8.79 27.01 -33.18
CA ARG A 264 8.57 25.90 -34.14
C ARG A 264 7.21 25.20 -34.01
N SER A 265 6.45 25.50 -32.97
CA SER A 265 5.14 24.94 -32.65
C SER A 265 4.06 26.03 -32.67
N THR A 266 2.85 25.71 -33.15
CA THR A 266 1.67 26.60 -33.06
C THR A 266 0.78 26.33 -31.84
N GLY A 267 1.04 25.27 -31.07
CA GLY A 267 0.26 24.91 -29.89
C GLY A 267 0.47 23.44 -29.49
N CYS A 268 0.03 23.07 -28.30
CA CYS A 268 -0.25 21.68 -27.96
C CYS A 268 -1.72 21.37 -28.27
N VAL A 269 -2.00 20.26 -28.95
CA VAL A 269 -3.36 19.75 -29.19
C VAL A 269 -3.37 18.24 -29.03
N ASP A 270 -4.32 17.73 -28.23
CA ASP A 270 -4.46 16.30 -27.90
C ASP A 270 -3.15 15.65 -27.40
N GLY A 271 -2.33 16.44 -26.68
CA GLY A 271 -1.04 16.01 -26.15
C GLY A 271 0.09 15.94 -27.19
N GLN A 272 -0.04 16.66 -28.30
CA GLN A 272 0.95 16.71 -29.38
C GLN A 272 1.29 18.15 -29.75
N CYS A 273 2.58 18.47 -29.84
CA CYS A 273 3.04 19.76 -30.34
C CYS A 273 2.72 19.90 -31.83
N LEU A 274 1.75 20.74 -32.17
CA LEU A 274 1.42 21.09 -33.54
C LEU A 274 2.58 21.87 -34.16
N CYS A 275 3.14 21.39 -35.26
CA CYS A 275 4.16 22.14 -35.99
C CYS A 275 3.66 23.53 -36.43
N GLY A 276 4.57 24.50 -36.43
CA GLY A 276 4.27 25.89 -36.76
C GLY A 276 3.88 26.09 -38.22
N ALA A 277 3.16 27.19 -38.48
CA ALA A 277 2.81 27.62 -39.83
C ALA A 277 3.98 28.27 -40.60
N GLU A 278 5.16 28.40 -39.99
CA GLU A 278 6.40 28.86 -40.64
C GLU A 278 7.52 27.78 -40.55
N PRO A 279 8.38 27.64 -41.58
CA PRO A 279 8.91 26.33 -41.95
C PRO A 279 10.33 26.04 -41.43
N GLN A 280 10.53 25.93 -40.12
CA GLN A 280 11.83 25.52 -39.54
C GLN A 280 11.75 24.53 -38.39
N CYS A 281 11.23 23.33 -38.67
CA CYS A 281 11.54 22.15 -37.88
C CYS A 281 13.00 21.65 -38.15
N ALA A 282 13.57 20.83 -37.26
CA ALA A 282 14.91 20.25 -37.46
C ALA A 282 14.87 18.96 -38.30
N SER A 283 15.57 18.94 -39.44
CA SER A 283 15.52 17.83 -40.40
C SER A 283 15.87 16.47 -39.76
N GLY A 284 14.92 15.52 -39.82
CA GLY A 284 15.08 14.17 -39.28
C GLY A 284 14.38 13.88 -37.95
N THR A 285 13.82 14.86 -37.24
CA THR A 285 12.98 14.59 -36.07
C THR A 285 11.64 13.95 -36.48
N VAL A 286 11.16 13.02 -35.65
CA VAL A 286 9.84 12.39 -35.76
C VAL A 286 8.94 13.04 -34.71
N THR A 287 7.75 13.48 -35.10
CA THR A 287 6.80 14.17 -34.21
C THR A 287 5.87 13.21 -33.46
N TYR A 288 6.26 11.95 -33.29
CA TYR A 288 5.43 10.88 -32.72
C TYR A 288 6.27 9.88 -31.90
N PRO A 289 6.01 9.73 -30.58
CA PRO A 289 6.62 8.69 -29.76
C PRO A 289 5.80 7.37 -29.71
N LEU A 290 4.51 7.36 -30.11
CA LEU A 290 3.63 6.20 -29.97
C LEU A 290 2.94 5.83 -31.29
N CYS A 291 3.01 4.55 -31.65
CA CYS A 291 2.49 3.99 -32.90
C CYS A 291 0.98 3.64 -32.86
N GLN A 292 0.29 3.87 -31.75
CA GLN A 292 -1.05 3.32 -31.54
C GLN A 292 -2.19 4.28 -31.94
N MET A 293 -2.63 4.06 -33.18
CA MET A 293 -4.05 4.04 -33.57
C MET A 293 -4.89 5.31 -33.36
N SER A 294 -4.82 6.21 -34.35
CA SER A 294 -6.02 6.93 -34.81
C SER A 294 -5.99 7.11 -36.33
N PRO A 295 -7.03 6.69 -37.07
CA PRO A 295 -6.99 6.58 -38.53
C PRO A 295 -7.16 7.92 -39.27
N MET A 296 -7.07 9.06 -38.58
CA MET A 296 -7.49 10.37 -39.12
C MET A 296 -6.34 11.28 -39.54
N MET A 297 -5.10 11.03 -39.10
CA MET A 297 -3.92 11.73 -39.61
C MET A 297 -2.75 10.76 -39.79
N PRO A 298 -2.16 10.64 -41.01
CA PRO A 298 -0.92 9.90 -41.19
C PRO A 298 0.23 10.62 -40.46
N PRO A 299 1.26 9.90 -39.98
CA PRO A 299 2.37 10.50 -39.25
C PRO A 299 3.20 11.41 -40.16
N HIS A 300 3.84 12.43 -39.59
CA HIS A 300 4.65 13.41 -40.31
C HIS A 300 6.10 13.39 -39.81
N ARG A 301 7.02 13.88 -40.65
CA ARG A 301 8.46 14.01 -40.38
C ARG A 301 8.93 15.39 -40.81
N CYS A 302 9.85 15.96 -40.04
CA CYS A 302 10.52 17.18 -40.48
C CYS A 302 11.53 16.91 -41.59
N CYS A 303 11.37 17.58 -42.72
CA CYS A 303 12.24 17.48 -43.89
C CYS A 303 12.49 18.84 -44.52
N SER A 304 13.77 19.25 -44.54
CA SER A 304 14.21 20.55 -45.09
C SER A 304 13.53 21.79 -44.47
N GLY A 305 12.94 21.66 -43.28
CA GLY A 305 12.16 22.70 -42.60
C GLY A 305 10.64 22.56 -42.75
N GLU A 306 10.17 21.75 -43.70
CA GLU A 306 8.75 21.48 -43.94
C GLU A 306 8.31 20.16 -43.27
N CYS A 307 7.04 20.06 -42.91
CA CYS A 307 6.46 18.82 -42.39
C CYS A 307 5.96 17.95 -43.55
N GLU A 308 6.80 17.01 -43.97
CA GLU A 308 6.41 15.99 -44.95
C GLU A 308 5.59 14.90 -44.25
N ARG A 309 4.50 14.46 -44.90
CA ARG A 309 3.78 13.25 -44.52
C ARG A 309 4.69 12.05 -44.71
N ILE A 310 4.80 11.17 -43.72
CA ILE A 310 5.49 9.88 -43.87
C ILE A 310 4.60 8.98 -44.73
N ASP A 311 5.05 8.76 -45.96
CA ASP A 311 4.45 7.88 -46.95
C ASP A 311 5.56 7.21 -47.79
N ASP A 312 5.19 6.59 -48.92
CA ASP A 312 6.13 5.92 -49.82
C ASP A 312 7.21 6.85 -50.43
N TRP A 313 7.13 8.17 -50.25
CA TRP A 313 8.11 9.13 -50.79
C TRP A 313 9.10 9.68 -49.73
N SER A 314 8.85 9.40 -48.45
CA SER A 314 9.53 10.01 -47.28
C SER A 314 9.73 9.02 -46.13
N CYS A 315 9.76 7.73 -46.44
CA CYS A 315 9.64 6.66 -45.48
C CYS A 315 10.83 6.56 -44.51
N GLY A 316 10.63 6.93 -43.25
CA GLY A 316 11.67 6.84 -42.20
C GLY A 316 12.82 7.83 -42.32
N ARG A 317 13.03 8.45 -43.49
CA ARG A 317 13.98 9.56 -43.71
C ARG A 317 13.47 10.46 -44.85
N CYS A 318 13.89 11.72 -44.82
CA CYS A 318 13.53 12.71 -45.83
C CYS A 318 13.99 12.31 -47.23
N GLY A 319 13.08 12.36 -48.20
CA GLY A 319 13.32 11.90 -49.57
C GLY A 319 13.61 10.40 -49.72
N GLN A 320 13.36 9.57 -48.70
CA GLN A 320 13.51 8.12 -48.81
C GLN A 320 12.28 7.52 -49.49
N VAL A 321 12.36 7.41 -50.82
CA VAL A 321 11.31 6.82 -51.65
C VAL A 321 11.39 5.29 -51.62
N CYS A 322 10.29 4.64 -51.24
CA CYS A 322 10.12 3.20 -51.36
C CYS A 322 10.00 2.79 -52.82
N SER A 323 10.69 1.71 -53.19
CA SER A 323 10.85 1.31 -54.59
C SER A 323 10.97 -0.21 -54.72
N GLY A 324 10.80 -0.72 -55.94
CA GLY A 324 10.81 -2.17 -56.18
C GLY A 324 9.57 -2.91 -55.67
N GLY A 325 8.43 -2.21 -55.48
CA GLY A 325 7.20 -2.79 -54.95
C GLY A 325 7.18 -2.91 -53.42
N THR A 326 7.97 -2.09 -52.73
CA THR A 326 7.90 -1.91 -51.28
C THR A 326 6.99 -0.72 -50.94
N GLU A 327 6.32 -0.81 -49.79
CA GLU A 327 5.48 0.22 -49.20
C GLU A 327 6.09 0.67 -47.87
N CYS A 328 5.77 1.89 -47.42
CA CYS A 328 6.27 2.40 -46.15
C CYS A 328 5.53 1.78 -44.97
N GLN A 329 6.19 0.90 -44.23
CA GLN A 329 5.63 0.24 -43.06
C GLN A 329 6.23 0.77 -41.76
N ALA A 330 5.37 0.92 -40.76
CA ALA A 330 5.74 1.26 -39.39
C ALA A 330 6.08 -0.01 -38.61
N SER A 331 7.13 0.05 -37.80
CA SER A 331 7.52 -0.99 -36.85
C SER A 331 7.65 -0.35 -35.47
N ALA A 332 6.77 -0.77 -34.56
CA ALA A 332 6.70 -0.26 -33.19
C ALA A 332 7.78 -0.93 -32.31
N GLY A 333 8.66 -0.12 -31.75
CA GLY A 333 9.48 -0.48 -30.59
C GLY A 333 8.73 -0.18 -29.28
N LEU A 334 9.40 -0.39 -28.15
CA LEU A 334 8.79 -0.18 -26.82
C LEU A 334 8.59 1.31 -26.48
N PHE A 335 9.37 2.20 -27.10
CA PHE A 335 9.37 3.65 -26.86
C PHE A 335 9.56 4.48 -28.15
N ASP A 336 9.59 3.83 -29.33
CA ASP A 336 9.91 4.48 -30.59
C ASP A 336 9.15 3.87 -31.78
N CYS A 337 8.94 4.68 -32.81
CA CYS A 337 8.34 4.26 -34.08
C CYS A 337 9.38 4.33 -35.19
N THR A 338 9.81 3.18 -35.69
CA THR A 338 10.69 3.10 -36.86
C THR A 338 9.86 2.91 -38.12
N PHE A 339 10.26 3.52 -39.23
CA PHE A 339 9.59 3.40 -40.52
C PHE A 339 10.60 2.92 -41.55
N SER A 340 10.22 1.95 -42.37
CA SER A 340 11.09 1.38 -43.39
C SER A 340 10.29 0.86 -44.58
N CYS A 341 10.91 0.88 -45.75
CA CYS A 341 10.32 0.31 -46.96
C CYS A 341 10.38 -1.21 -46.87
N GLN A 342 9.22 -1.85 -46.76
CA GLN A 342 9.07 -3.30 -46.64
C GLN A 342 8.13 -3.81 -47.74
N LEU A 343 8.14 -5.11 -48.02
CA LEU A 343 7.15 -5.67 -48.96
C LEU A 343 5.77 -5.67 -48.28
N PRO A 344 4.67 -5.39 -49.01
CA PRO A 344 3.32 -5.56 -48.47
C PRO A 344 3.10 -7.00 -47.99
N GLU A 345 2.39 -7.15 -46.88
CA GLU A 345 2.03 -8.45 -46.25
C GLU A 345 0.98 -9.25 -47.06
#